data_AF-A0A066WJ35-F1
#
_entry.id   AF-A0A066WJ35-F1
#
_cell.length_a   1.000
_cell.length_b   1.000
_cell.length_c   1.000
_cell.angle_alpha   90.00
_cell.angle_beta   90.00
_cell.angle_gamma   90.00
#
_symmetry.space_group_name_H-M   'P 1'
#
loop_
_entity.id
_entity.type
_entity.pdbx_description
1 polymer ?
#
loop_
_entity_poly.entity_id
_entity_poly.type
_entity_poly.pdbx_seq_one_letter_code
_entity_poly.pdbx_strand_id
1 'polypeptide(L)'
;METILKQQQNISFRAVTISDLKSIIRLYEQKQNIPFSGLNIPFDTDFGLPLYVAEYDDKIVGYSYVTLDSDEHALHTNINSKFSDTLINENLMKETEVIFKNEWQNNSNKNLSAAISQFVKWLNDSNSQN
;
A
#
# COMPACT_ATOMS: atom_id res chain seq x y z
N MET A 1 -17.94 -18.54 15.62
CA MET A 1 -16.86 -17.69 16.18
C MET A 1 -15.45 -18.29 15.97
N GLU A 2 -15.30 -19.40 15.22
CA GLU A 2 -13.98 -20.01 14.92
C GLU A 2 -13.38 -19.57 13.57
N THR A 3 -14.18 -18.98 12.68
CA THR A 3 -13.76 -18.60 11.32
C THR A 3 -12.82 -17.39 11.27
N ILE A 4 -13.01 -16.42 12.17
CA ILE A 4 -12.20 -15.19 12.20
C ILE A 4 -10.78 -15.49 12.73
N LEU A 5 -10.68 -16.32 13.79
CA LEU A 5 -9.40 -16.73 14.38
C LEU A 5 -8.53 -17.56 13.42
N LYS A 6 -9.13 -18.45 12.60
CA LYS A 6 -8.39 -19.20 11.58
C LYS A 6 -7.92 -18.32 10.42
N GLN A 7 -8.68 -17.29 10.07
CA GLN A 7 -8.27 -16.33 9.03
C GLN A 7 -7.04 -15.54 9.50
N GLN A 8 -7.01 -15.10 10.75
CA GLN A 8 -5.88 -14.35 11.32
C GLN A 8 -4.58 -15.18 11.40
N GLN A 9 -4.64 -16.50 11.64
CA GLN A 9 -3.45 -17.35 11.75
C GLN A 9 -2.72 -17.61 10.42
N ASN A 10 -3.38 -17.35 9.28
CA ASN A 10 -2.83 -17.58 7.94
C ASN A 10 -2.48 -16.28 7.21
N ILE A 11 -2.44 -15.14 7.91
CA ILE A 11 -2.01 -13.88 7.31
C ILE A 11 -0.51 -13.72 7.53
N SER A 12 0.24 -13.60 6.45
CA SER A 12 1.66 -13.24 6.48
C SER A 12 1.83 -11.76 6.17
N PHE A 13 2.88 -11.16 6.72
CA PHE A 13 3.24 -9.77 6.48
C PHE A 13 4.64 -9.74 5.88
N ARG A 14 4.82 -9.02 4.79
CA ARG A 14 6.11 -8.92 4.09
C ARG A 14 6.26 -7.60 3.35
N ALA A 15 7.50 -7.26 3.01
CA ALA A 15 7.79 -6.10 2.18
C ALA A 15 7.17 -6.23 0.79
N VAL A 16 6.79 -5.09 0.23
CA VAL A 16 6.27 -4.98 -1.14
C VAL A 16 7.36 -5.37 -2.13
N THR A 17 6.97 -6.16 -3.13
CA THR A 17 7.75 -6.50 -4.30
C THR A 17 7.08 -5.94 -5.56
N ILE A 18 7.79 -5.87 -6.68
CA ILE A 18 7.23 -5.37 -7.95
C ILE A 18 6.03 -6.22 -8.41
N SER A 19 6.05 -7.54 -8.15
CA SER A 19 4.93 -8.43 -8.49
C SER A 19 3.62 -8.11 -7.76
N ASP A 20 3.71 -7.44 -6.62
CA ASP A 20 2.55 -7.11 -5.78
C ASP A 20 1.76 -5.91 -6.31
N LEU A 21 2.41 -5.05 -7.09
CA LEU A 21 1.87 -3.75 -7.50
C LEU A 21 0.54 -3.90 -8.23
N LYS A 22 0.38 -4.93 -9.06
CA LYS A 22 -0.89 -5.21 -9.74
C LYS A 22 -2.05 -5.44 -8.76
N SER A 23 -1.80 -6.13 -7.64
CA SER A 23 -2.80 -6.38 -6.61
C SER A 23 -3.04 -5.16 -5.73
N ILE A 24 -2.00 -4.39 -5.43
CA ILE A 24 -2.08 -3.13 -4.67
C ILE A 24 -2.92 -2.09 -5.42
N ILE A 25 -2.67 -1.92 -6.72
CA ILE A 25 -3.46 -1.03 -7.59
C ILE A 25 -4.93 -1.41 -7.55
N ARG A 26 -5.25 -2.70 -7.67
CA ARG A 26 -6.64 -3.19 -7.60
C ARG A 26 -7.30 -2.87 -6.26
N LEU A 27 -6.58 -3.01 -5.15
CA LEU A 27 -7.10 -2.66 -3.82
C LEU A 27 -7.29 -1.14 -3.67
N TYR A 28 -6.40 -0.34 -4.25
CA TYR A 28 -6.54 1.13 -4.28
C TYR A 28 -7.79 1.56 -5.06
N GLU A 29 -7.96 1.05 -6.29
CA GLU A 29 -9.14 1.34 -7.12
C GLU A 29 -10.45 0.95 -6.44
N GLN A 30 -10.47 -0.21 -5.77
CA GLN A 30 -11.62 -0.67 -4.98
C GLN A 30 -11.95 0.30 -3.84
N LYS A 31 -10.95 0.83 -3.12
CA LYS A 31 -11.15 1.81 -2.04
C LYS A 31 -11.73 3.12 -2.55
N GLN A 32 -11.32 3.57 -3.74
CA GLN A 32 -11.80 4.82 -4.33
C GLN A 32 -13.21 4.71 -4.95
N ASN A 33 -13.86 3.54 -4.87
CA ASN A 33 -15.12 3.24 -5.60
C ASN A 33 -15.02 3.53 -7.10
N ILE A 34 -13.81 3.44 -7.65
CA ILE A 34 -13.58 3.66 -9.08
C ILE A 34 -13.98 2.37 -9.79
N PRO A 35 -14.96 2.38 -10.72
CA PRO A 35 -15.26 1.20 -11.52
C PRO A 35 -14.02 0.85 -12.34
N PHE A 36 -13.58 -0.42 -12.23
CA PHE A 36 -12.51 -1.02 -13.04
C PHE A 36 -12.92 -0.96 -14.52
N SER A 37 -12.73 0.18 -15.14
CA SER A 37 -13.25 0.50 -16.46
C SER A 37 -12.13 0.57 -17.49
N GLY A 38 -10.89 0.22 -17.12
CA GLY A 38 -9.73 0.36 -18.00
C GLY A 38 -9.48 1.82 -18.41
N LEU A 39 -10.16 2.77 -17.79
CA LEU A 39 -9.91 4.19 -17.95
C LEU A 39 -8.67 4.54 -17.13
N ASN A 40 -7.64 5.01 -17.83
CA ASN A 40 -6.40 5.56 -17.31
C ASN A 40 -6.68 6.74 -16.35
N ILE A 41 -7.13 6.45 -15.13
CA ILE A 41 -7.18 7.45 -14.08
C ILE A 41 -5.75 7.61 -13.60
N PRO A 42 -5.15 8.80 -13.77
CA PRO A 42 -3.79 9.02 -13.33
C PRO A 42 -3.75 8.86 -11.81
N PHE A 43 -2.81 8.04 -11.34
CA PHE A 43 -2.44 8.05 -9.94
C PHE A 43 -1.88 9.42 -9.60
N ASP A 44 -2.23 9.92 -8.42
CA ASP A 44 -1.67 11.13 -7.83
C ASP A 44 -0.73 10.75 -6.67
N THR A 45 -0.19 11.76 -6.00
CA THR A 45 0.69 11.59 -4.84
C THR A 45 0.00 10.91 -3.66
N ASP A 46 -1.34 10.86 -3.63
CA ASP A 46 -2.12 10.24 -2.57
C ASP A 46 -2.14 8.70 -2.71
N PHE A 47 -1.70 8.17 -3.86
CA PHE A 47 -1.32 6.76 -3.98
C PHE A 47 -0.19 6.40 -3.02
N GLY A 48 0.73 7.33 -2.78
CA GLY A 48 1.87 7.18 -1.88
C GLY A 48 2.88 6.12 -2.34
N LEU A 49 3.72 5.70 -1.40
CA LEU A 49 4.71 4.63 -1.59
C LEU A 49 4.31 3.40 -0.76
N PRO A 50 3.84 2.30 -1.38
CA PRO A 50 3.55 1.05 -0.70
C PRO A 50 4.84 0.42 -0.16
N LEU A 51 4.84 0.00 1.11
CA LEU A 51 6.02 -0.58 1.76
C LEU A 51 5.80 -2.01 2.27
N TYR A 52 4.61 -2.32 2.79
CA TYR A 52 4.30 -3.65 3.34
C TYR A 52 2.96 -4.16 2.84
N VAL A 53 2.83 -5.48 2.73
CA VAL A 53 1.59 -6.17 2.36
C VAL A 53 1.19 -7.17 3.43
N ALA A 54 -0.12 -7.35 3.57
CA ALA A 54 -0.74 -8.47 4.28
C ALA A 54 -1.25 -9.45 3.24
N GLU A 55 -0.84 -10.70 3.34
CA GLU A 55 -1.11 -11.76 2.38
C GLU A 55 -1.83 -12.92 3.06
N TYR A 56 -2.92 -13.39 2.44
CA TYR A 56 -3.70 -14.54 2.88
C TYR A 56 -3.91 -15.47 1.70
N ASP A 57 -3.47 -16.72 1.80
CA ASP A 57 -3.63 -17.73 0.74
C ASP A 57 -3.08 -17.24 -0.62
N ASP A 58 -1.82 -16.76 -0.60
CA ASP A 58 -1.09 -16.17 -1.73
C ASP A 58 -1.77 -14.95 -2.38
N LYS A 59 -2.72 -14.31 -1.69
CA LYS A 59 -3.41 -13.11 -2.16
C LYS A 59 -3.19 -11.93 -1.23
N ILE A 60 -2.85 -10.79 -1.82
CA ILE A 60 -2.77 -9.54 -1.06
C ILE A 60 -4.18 -9.12 -0.64
N VAL A 61 -4.38 -9.03 0.66
CA VAL A 61 -5.64 -8.62 1.29
C VAL A 61 -5.55 -7.24 1.92
N GLY A 62 -4.35 -6.71 2.09
CA GLY A 62 -4.13 -5.34 2.51
C GLY A 62 -2.69 -4.90 2.26
N TYR A 63 -2.47 -3.60 2.30
CA TYR A 63 -1.14 -3.02 2.22
C TYR A 63 -1.06 -1.73 3.04
N SER A 64 0.16 -1.36 3.37
CA SER A 64 0.50 -0.09 4.00
C SER A 64 1.33 0.75 3.05
N TYR A 65 1.17 2.07 3.18
CA TYR A 65 1.80 3.03 2.30
C TYR A 65 2.12 4.32 3.05
N VAL A 66 3.10 5.04 2.53
CA VAL A 66 3.54 6.34 3.05
C VAL A 66 3.14 7.43 2.08
N THR A 67 2.55 8.50 2.60
CA THR A 67 2.30 9.75 1.86
C THR A 67 3.11 10.88 2.47
N LEU A 68 3.13 12.02 1.79
CA LEU A 68 3.65 13.27 2.32
C LEU A 68 2.51 14.28 2.39
N ASP A 69 2.20 14.77 3.58
CA ASP A 69 1.26 15.87 3.80
C ASP A 69 2.02 17.07 4.37
N SER A 70 2.06 18.17 3.62
CA SER A 70 2.50 19.48 4.12
C SER A 70 3.82 19.47 4.89
N ASP A 71 4.83 18.75 4.37
CA ASP A 71 6.16 18.50 4.93
C ASP A 71 6.29 17.43 6.03
N GLU A 72 5.23 16.70 6.39
CA GLU A 72 5.29 15.54 7.26
C GLU A 72 4.91 14.26 6.51
N HIS A 73 5.52 13.13 6.88
CA HIS A 73 5.12 11.84 6.33
C HIS A 73 3.97 11.27 7.14
N ALA A 74 3.01 10.64 6.46
CA ALA A 74 1.92 9.93 7.10
C ALA A 74 1.91 8.47 6.67
N LEU A 75 1.69 7.58 7.64
CA LEU A 75 1.52 6.16 7.40
C LEU A 75 0.04 5.84 7.29
N HIS A 76 -0.30 5.05 6.27
CA HIS A 76 -1.67 4.66 6.00
C HIS A 76 -1.76 3.17 5.68
N THR A 77 -2.96 2.63 5.80
CA THR A 77 -3.30 1.28 5.37
C THR A 77 -4.51 1.30 4.45
N ASN A 78 -4.56 0.28 3.59
CA ASN A 78 -5.74 -0.06 2.80
C ASN A 78 -5.92 -1.58 2.89
N ILE A 79 -7.03 -2.00 3.48
CA ILE A 79 -7.32 -3.40 3.77
C ILE A 79 -8.66 -3.73 3.15
N ASN A 80 -8.72 -4.88 2.48
CA ASN A 80 -9.97 -5.42 1.97
C ASN A 80 -10.99 -5.54 3.11
N SER A 81 -12.20 -5.02 2.92
CA SER A 81 -13.23 -4.96 3.97
C SER A 81 -13.57 -6.32 4.59
N LYS A 82 -13.42 -7.42 3.86
CA LYS A 82 -13.62 -8.79 4.38
C LYS A 82 -12.57 -9.21 5.42
N PHE A 83 -11.42 -8.55 5.40
CA PHE A 83 -10.27 -8.77 6.27
C PHE A 83 -9.99 -7.53 7.13
N SER A 84 -10.91 -6.56 7.19
CA SER A 84 -10.70 -5.36 7.98
C SER A 84 -10.74 -5.73 9.47
N ASP A 85 -9.55 -5.92 10.03
CA ASP A 85 -9.31 -6.29 11.42
C ASP A 85 -8.29 -5.34 12.03
N THR A 86 -8.53 -4.90 13.27
CA THR A 86 -7.63 -4.02 14.01
C THR A 86 -6.22 -4.58 14.08
N LEU A 87 -6.06 -5.90 14.24
CA LEU A 87 -4.75 -6.55 14.34
C LEU A 87 -3.95 -6.50 13.02
N ILE A 88 -4.62 -6.64 11.87
CA ILE A 88 -3.95 -6.56 10.56
C ILE A 88 -3.47 -5.14 10.32
N ASN A 89 -4.31 -4.16 10.66
CA ASN A 89 -3.95 -2.75 10.58
C ASN A 89 -2.75 -2.42 11.48
N GLU A 90 -2.76 -2.86 12.74
CA GLU A 90 -1.67 -2.64 13.69
C GLU A 90 -0.35 -3.25 13.21
N ASN A 91 -0.37 -4.49 12.73
CA ASN A 91 0.83 -5.15 12.22
C ASN A 91 1.37 -4.43 10.97
N LEU A 92 0.51 -4.08 10.00
CA LEU A 92 0.91 -3.32 8.83
C LEU A 92 1.55 -1.99 9.21
N MET A 93 0.92 -1.22 10.12
CA MET A 93 1.46 0.06 10.59
C MET A 93 2.82 -0.12 11.26
N LYS A 94 2.95 -1.10 12.17
CA LYS A 94 4.18 -1.35 12.91
C LYS A 94 5.35 -1.73 11.98
N GLU A 95 5.13 -2.69 11.08
CA GLU A 95 6.19 -3.13 10.16
C GLU A 95 6.62 -2.02 9.20
N THR A 96 5.64 -1.21 8.75
CA THR A 96 5.91 -0.04 7.91
C THR A 96 6.72 1.00 8.65
N GLU A 97 6.37 1.30 9.90
CA GLU A 97 7.10 2.26 10.72
C GLU A 97 8.56 1.82 10.92
N VAL A 98 8.80 0.53 11.15
CA VAL A 98 10.15 -0.01 11.28
C VAL A 98 10.95 0.16 10.00
N ILE A 99 10.40 -0.26 8.85
CA ILE A 99 11.10 -0.15 7.55
C ILE A 99 11.31 1.31 7.18
N PHE A 100 10.28 2.14 7.32
CA PHE A 100 10.36 3.55 6.99
C PHE A 100 11.40 4.26 7.85
N LYS A 101 11.45 3.98 9.15
CA LYS A 101 12.53 4.51 10.01
C LYS A 101 13.90 4.02 9.56
N ASN A 102 14.08 2.74 9.26
CA ASN A 102 15.39 2.22 8.89
C ASN A 102 15.91 2.78 7.55
N GLU A 103 15.03 2.92 6.56
CA GLU A 103 15.38 3.36 5.20
C GLU A 103 15.38 4.90 5.06
N TRP A 104 14.60 5.61 5.88
CA TRP A 104 14.38 7.06 5.76
C TRP A 104 14.82 7.92 6.95
N GLN A 105 15.35 7.35 8.05
CA GLN A 105 15.77 8.10 9.26
C GLN A 105 16.70 9.29 9.00
N ASN A 106 17.50 9.25 7.93
CA ASN A 106 18.45 10.31 7.57
C ASN A 106 18.09 11.05 6.28
N ASN A 107 16.97 10.68 5.64
CA ASN A 107 16.57 11.23 4.36
C ASN A 107 15.62 12.39 4.55
N SER A 108 15.86 13.49 3.84
CA SER A 108 14.95 14.63 3.87
C SER A 108 13.59 14.26 3.27
N ASN A 109 12.52 14.91 3.74
CA ASN A 109 11.17 14.77 3.18
C ASN A 109 11.12 15.07 1.67
N LYS A 110 12.09 15.82 1.15
CA LYS A 110 12.28 16.04 -0.30
C LYS A 110 12.63 14.75 -1.05
N ASN A 111 13.42 13.85 -0.46
CA ASN A 111 13.77 12.57 -1.08
C ASN A 111 12.54 11.65 -1.13
N LEU A 112 11.72 11.65 -0.07
CA LEU A 112 10.45 10.92 -0.06
C LEU A 112 9.49 11.46 -1.11
N SER A 113 9.31 12.79 -1.15
CA SER A 113 8.47 13.46 -2.16
C SER A 113 8.90 13.10 -3.59
N ALA A 114 10.20 13.13 -3.87
CA ALA A 114 10.76 12.76 -5.16
C ALA A 114 10.51 11.28 -5.48
N ALA A 115 10.69 10.37 -4.51
CA ALA A 115 10.44 8.95 -4.69
C ALA A 115 8.96 8.66 -5.00
N ILE A 116 8.03 9.24 -4.23
CA ILE A 116 6.59 9.12 -4.48
C ILE A 116 6.26 9.66 -5.88
N SER A 117 6.75 10.85 -6.23
CA SER A 117 6.49 11.47 -7.54
C SER A 117 7.01 10.62 -8.71
N GLN A 118 8.23 10.07 -8.59
CA GLN A 118 8.81 9.19 -9.61
C GLN A 118 8.04 7.89 -9.74
N PHE A 119 7.61 7.31 -8.62
CA PHE A 119 6.85 6.07 -8.60
C PHE A 119 5.46 6.26 -9.23
N VAL A 120 4.74 7.31 -8.84
CA VAL A 120 3.45 7.68 -9.43
C VAL A 120 3.58 7.94 -10.93
N LYS A 121 4.63 8.66 -11.35
CA LYS A 121 4.92 8.87 -12.77
C LYS A 121 5.13 7.55 -13.50
N TRP A 122 5.94 6.64 -12.95
CA TRP A 122 6.20 5.34 -13.55
C TRP A 122 4.92 4.49 -13.67
N LEU A 123 4.04 4.53 -12.68
CA LEU A 123 2.74 3.86 -12.75
C LEU A 123 1.87 4.41 -13.90
N ASN A 124 1.81 5.74 -14.02
CA ASN A 124 1.04 6.41 -15.07
C ASN A 124 1.60 6.14 -16.48
N ASP A 125 2.93 6.18 -16.63
CA ASP A 125 3.61 5.88 -17.90
C ASP A 125 3.38 4.41 -18.31
N SER A 126 3.40 3.49 -17.34
CA SER A 126 3.16 2.05 -17.57
C SER A 126 1.71 1.75 -17.95
N ASN A 127 0.75 2.48 -17.39
CA ASN A 127 -0.67 2.35 -17.74
C ASN A 127 -1.01 2.99 -19.10
N SER A 128 -0.26 4.02 -19.51
CA SER A 128 -0.48 4.71 -20.79
C SER A 128 0.01 3.94 -22.02
N GLN A 129 0.73 2.82 -21.84
CA GLN A 129 1.32 2.00 -22.90
C GLN A 129 0.47 0.76 -23.28
N ASN A 130 -0.71 0.60 -22.68
CA ASN A 130 -1.69 -0.46 -23.02
C ASN A 130 -2.96 0.12 -23.64
#